data_AF-A0A7K0U2F8-F1
#
_entry.id   AF-A0A7K0U2F8-F1
#
_cell.length_a   1.000
_cell.length_b   1.000
_cell.length_c   1.000
_cell.angle_alpha   90.00
_cell.angle_beta   90.00
_cell.angle_gamma   90.00
#
_symmetry.space_group_name_H-M   'P 1'
#
loop_
_entity.id
_entity.type
_entity.pdbx_description
1 polymer ?
#
loop_
_entity_poly.entity_id
_entity_poly.type
_entity_poly.pdbx_seq_one_letter_code
_entity_poly.pdbx_strand_id
1 'polypeptide(L)'
;MAALCACRWTRDPDGSPLGDRLEGRSPDPPPYRGSRRTRAARRRVRLQGFEGTSQVGTRPKARTTVRGMRRWQLNGWGEPKQVMELVEVDAPEAKAGQVVIDVRAVGLNYPDLLQIKGSYQAKPPLPYTPGAEIGGVISEVGAGVTQWQVGDRVVWMGRNGLADKTVAPADGPLRIADSLPFDKAVSIPTNYGTGLFALKDRACLRPGETVLVHAGAGGVGSAAIQMANVMGATVFATAGGPEKKAVCERLGAAAAIDYLSEDFV
;
A
#
# COMPACT_ATOMS: atom_id res chain seq x y z
N MET A 1 11.79 -5.28 10.86
CA MET A 1 12.26 -5.29 9.45
C MET A 1 12.26 -6.75 9.01
N ALA A 2 11.30 -7.19 8.18
CA ALA A 2 11.41 -8.51 7.58
C ALA A 2 12.38 -8.36 6.40
N ALA A 3 13.65 -8.65 6.64
CA ALA A 3 14.60 -8.83 5.55
C ALA A 3 14.22 -10.15 4.87
N LEU A 4 13.52 -10.08 3.75
CA LEU A 4 13.51 -11.18 2.78
C LEU A 4 14.91 -11.23 2.18
N CYS A 5 15.82 -11.91 2.88
CA CYS A 5 17.10 -12.28 2.33
C CYS A 5 16.89 -13.60 1.58
N ALA A 6 16.55 -13.53 0.29
CA ALA A 6 16.58 -14.70 -0.57
C ALA A 6 18.04 -14.94 -0.99
N CYS A 7 18.81 -15.59 -0.12
CA CYS A 7 20.10 -16.15 -0.52
C CYS A 7 19.84 -17.34 -1.46
N ARG A 8 20.39 -17.29 -2.67
CA ARG A 8 20.32 -18.40 -3.63
C ARG A 8 21.28 -19.50 -3.20
N TRP A 9 20.76 -20.55 -2.58
CA TRP A 9 21.52 -21.76 -2.28
C TRP A 9 21.29 -22.78 -3.39
N THR A 10 22.08 -22.69 -4.46
CA THR A 10 22.24 -23.81 -5.40
C THR A 10 23.53 -24.54 -5.05
N ARG A 11 23.45 -25.81 -4.64
CA ARG A 11 24.60 -26.71 -4.68
C ARG A 11 24.86 -27.08 -6.13
N ASP A 12 26.13 -27.18 -6.52
CA ASP A 12 26.50 -27.83 -7.78
C ASP A 12 26.08 -29.32 -7.74
N PRO A 13 25.86 -29.98 -8.90
CA PRO A 13 25.44 -31.38 -8.95
C PRO A 13 26.37 -32.37 -8.22
N ASP A 14 27.58 -31.95 -7.88
CA ASP A 14 28.60 -32.72 -7.16
C ASP A 14 28.65 -32.46 -5.64
N GLY A 15 27.80 -31.57 -5.12
CA GLY A 15 27.69 -31.29 -3.69
C GLY A 15 28.79 -30.42 -3.08
N SER A 16 29.64 -29.79 -3.89
CA SER A 16 30.65 -28.85 -3.41
C SER A 16 30.08 -27.43 -3.14
N PRO A 17 30.59 -26.69 -2.12
CA PRO A 17 30.22 -25.30 -1.92
C PRO A 17 30.86 -24.39 -2.97
N LEU A 18 30.06 -23.58 -3.65
CA LEU A 18 30.53 -22.57 -4.60
C LEU A 18 31.34 -21.49 -3.87
N GLY A 19 32.66 -21.53 -4.04
CA GLY A 19 33.55 -20.45 -3.62
C GLY A 19 33.25 -19.14 -4.35
N ASP A 20 33.49 -18.04 -3.65
CA ASP A 20 33.28 -16.64 -4.05
C ASP A 20 33.43 -16.37 -5.55
N ARG A 21 32.29 -16.28 -6.26
CA ARG A 21 32.20 -15.64 -7.57
C ARG A 21 31.15 -14.54 -7.53
N LEU A 22 31.47 -13.47 -6.80
CA LEU A 22 30.79 -12.18 -6.91
C LEU A 22 31.55 -11.28 -7.88
N GLU A 23 31.59 -11.61 -9.16
CA GLU A 23 31.89 -10.63 -10.20
C GLU A 23 30.96 -10.81 -11.40
N GLY A 24 30.01 -9.89 -11.54
CA GLY A 24 29.04 -9.88 -12.62
C GLY A 24 27.85 -8.98 -12.28
N ARG A 25 28.07 -7.66 -12.23
CA ARG A 25 26.95 -6.68 -12.16
C ARG A 25 26.05 -6.88 -13.38
N SER A 26 24.79 -7.24 -13.14
CA SER A 26 23.72 -7.08 -14.13
C SER A 26 23.61 -5.58 -14.47
N PRO A 27 23.45 -5.18 -15.75
CA PRO A 27 23.34 -3.78 -16.11
C PRO A 27 22.12 -3.11 -15.46
N ASP A 28 22.31 -1.88 -14.98
CA ASP A 28 21.24 -1.07 -14.40
C ASP A 28 20.08 -0.91 -15.39
N PRO A 29 18.82 -0.93 -14.91
CA PRO A 29 17.67 -0.60 -15.75
C PRO A 29 17.76 0.85 -16.26
N PRO A 30 17.25 1.13 -17.48
CA PRO A 30 17.36 2.47 -18.06
C PRO A 30 16.60 3.52 -17.22
N PRO A 31 17.10 4.76 -17.15
CA PRO A 31 16.45 5.81 -16.37
C PRO A 31 15.10 6.19 -16.97
N TYR A 32 14.12 6.38 -16.08
CA TYR A 32 12.77 6.86 -16.37
C TYR A 32 12.79 8.23 -17.08
N ARG A 33 12.31 8.28 -18.34
CA ARG A 33 12.14 9.54 -19.09
C ARG A 33 10.89 10.27 -18.61
N GLY A 34 11.07 11.24 -17.71
CA GLY A 34 10.02 12.18 -17.34
C GLY A 34 9.50 12.97 -18.54
N SER A 35 8.18 13.12 -18.62
CA SER A 35 7.50 13.91 -19.64
C SER A 35 7.90 15.38 -19.54
N ARG A 36 8.33 15.95 -20.67
CA ARG A 36 8.69 17.37 -20.78
C ARG A 36 7.44 18.22 -20.57
N ARG A 37 7.43 19.02 -19.50
CA ARG A 37 6.45 20.11 -19.31
C ARG A 37 6.68 21.18 -20.39
N THR A 38 5.77 21.29 -21.34
CA THR A 38 5.70 22.44 -22.25
C THR A 38 5.20 23.67 -21.49
N ARG A 39 6.01 24.73 -21.42
CA ARG A 39 5.60 26.06 -20.96
C ARG A 39 4.63 26.66 -21.98
N ALA A 40 3.35 26.78 -21.61
CA ALA A 40 2.40 27.61 -22.35
C ALA A 40 2.47 29.06 -21.82
N ALA A 41 2.64 30.00 -22.76
CA ALA A 41 2.79 31.42 -22.53
C ALA A 41 1.52 32.05 -21.94
N ARG A 42 1.71 32.90 -20.92
CA ARG A 42 0.65 33.75 -20.36
C ARG A 42 0.33 34.87 -21.36
N ARG A 43 -0.84 34.84 -22.00
CA ARG A 43 -1.43 36.02 -22.64
C ARG A 43 -2.34 36.74 -21.64
N ARG A 44 -1.99 37.99 -21.32
CA ARG A 44 -2.86 38.93 -20.60
C ARG A 44 -3.96 39.38 -21.57
N VAL A 45 -5.23 39.14 -21.21
CA VAL A 45 -6.37 39.80 -21.84
C VAL A 45 -6.89 40.82 -20.84
N ARG A 46 -6.96 42.07 -21.29
CA ARG A 46 -7.49 43.23 -20.56
C ARG A 46 -9.00 43.26 -20.83
N LEU A 47 -9.83 43.07 -19.81
CA LEU A 47 -11.27 43.30 -19.92
C LEU A 47 -11.59 44.70 -19.39
N GLN A 48 -12.15 45.53 -20.26
CA GLN A 48 -12.72 46.83 -19.91
C GLN A 48 -14.03 46.65 -19.16
N GLY A 49 -14.28 47.56 -18.22
CA GLY A 49 -15.42 47.54 -17.32
C GLY A 49 -16.77 47.72 -18.02
N PHE A 50 -17.78 47.15 -17.39
CA PHE A 50 -19.18 47.51 -17.62
C PHE A 50 -19.86 47.55 -16.24
N GLU A 51 -20.20 48.75 -15.80
CA GLU A 51 -21.06 48.99 -14.64
C GLU A 51 -22.51 48.72 -15.03
N GLY A 52 -23.20 47.91 -14.22
CA GLY A 52 -24.61 47.58 -14.42
C GLY A 52 -25.19 47.01 -13.14
N THR A 53 -25.78 47.89 -12.34
CA THR A 53 -26.51 47.56 -11.12
C THR A 53 -27.82 46.84 -11.47
N SER A 54 -27.96 45.58 -11.06
CA SER A 54 -29.26 44.93 -10.91
C SER A 54 -29.25 44.10 -9.63
N GLN A 55 -30.10 44.50 -8.68
CA GLN A 55 -30.30 43.77 -7.43
C GLN A 55 -31.10 42.51 -7.72
N VAL A 56 -30.43 41.36 -7.72
CA VAL A 56 -31.07 40.05 -7.71
C VAL A 56 -31.22 39.62 -6.26
N GLY A 57 -32.46 39.56 -5.77
CA GLY A 57 -32.79 39.06 -4.44
C GLY A 57 -32.24 37.65 -4.25
N THR A 58 -31.29 37.50 -3.33
CA THR A 58 -30.71 36.21 -2.96
C THR A 58 -31.71 35.43 -2.13
N ARG A 59 -32.38 34.45 -2.75
CA ARG A 59 -33.02 33.36 -2.02
C ARG A 59 -31.94 32.73 -1.11
N PRO A 60 -32.19 32.52 0.20
CA PRO A 60 -31.23 31.87 1.05
C PRO A 60 -30.93 30.49 0.46
N LYS A 61 -29.66 30.24 0.11
CA LYS A 61 -29.19 28.90 -0.27
C LYS A 61 -29.59 27.96 0.87
N ALA A 62 -30.33 26.92 0.54
CA ALA A 62 -30.64 25.85 1.48
C ALA A 62 -29.32 25.44 2.17
N ARG A 63 -29.34 25.38 3.50
CA ARG A 63 -28.22 24.89 4.30
C ARG A 63 -27.92 23.47 3.81
N THR A 64 -26.89 23.32 2.99
CA THR A 64 -26.33 22.00 2.68
C THR A 64 -25.93 21.43 4.02
N THR A 65 -26.65 20.42 4.50
CA THR A 65 -26.26 19.65 5.68
C THR A 65 -24.95 18.97 5.30
N VAL A 66 -23.83 19.59 5.68
CA VAL A 66 -22.50 19.02 5.49
C VAL A 66 -22.49 17.72 6.28
N ARG A 67 -22.43 16.59 5.58
CA ARG A 67 -22.22 15.30 6.25
C ARG A 67 -20.76 15.28 6.65
N GLY A 68 -20.51 15.41 7.96
CA GLY A 68 -19.17 15.22 8.52
C GLY A 68 -18.70 13.79 8.30
N MET A 69 -17.39 13.60 8.29
CA MET A 69 -16.71 12.31 8.37
C MET A 69 -15.70 12.33 9.52
N ARG A 70 -15.40 11.18 10.08
CA ARG A 70 -14.32 11.05 11.07
C ARG A 70 -13.04 10.58 10.37
N ARG A 71 -11.90 11.06 10.85
CA ARG A 71 -10.58 10.54 10.48
C ARG A 71 -9.61 10.59 11.63
N TRP A 72 -8.67 9.67 11.63
CA TRP A 72 -7.48 9.82 12.46
C TRP A 72 -6.58 10.88 11.86
N GLN A 73 -6.17 11.84 12.69
CA GLN A 73 -5.32 12.95 12.30
C GLN A 73 -4.09 12.98 13.18
N LEU A 74 -2.94 13.15 12.54
CA LEU A 74 -1.65 13.38 13.13
C LEU A 74 -1.34 14.89 13.11
N ASN A 75 -1.08 15.49 14.27
CA ASN A 75 -0.73 16.92 14.39
C ASN A 75 0.76 17.16 14.70
N GLY A 76 1.51 16.10 15.01
CA GLY A 76 2.93 16.13 15.35
C GLY A 76 3.55 14.75 15.18
N TRP A 77 4.87 14.62 15.29
CA TRP A 77 5.56 13.32 15.18
C TRP A 77 5.74 12.69 16.56
N GLY A 78 5.47 11.40 16.70
CA GLY A 78 5.62 10.72 17.99
C GLY A 78 4.98 9.34 18.04
N GLU A 79 4.79 8.81 19.25
CA GLU A 79 4.08 7.54 19.42
C GLU A 79 2.60 7.71 19.08
N PRO A 80 1.96 6.77 18.35
CA PRO A 80 0.59 6.92 17.86
C PRO A 80 -0.41 7.41 18.91
N LYS A 81 -0.32 6.88 20.14
CA LYS A 81 -1.20 7.24 21.27
C LYS A 81 -1.09 8.71 21.72
N GLN A 82 0.02 9.37 21.42
CA GLN A 82 0.33 10.72 21.88
C GLN A 82 -0.02 11.78 20.82
N VAL A 83 0.09 11.42 19.54
CA VAL A 83 0.06 12.39 18.43
C VAL A 83 -1.12 12.21 17.48
N MET A 84 -1.84 11.08 17.57
CA MET A 84 -3.03 10.83 16.78
C MET A 84 -4.30 11.11 17.57
N GLU A 85 -5.22 11.83 16.94
CA GLU A 85 -6.57 12.10 17.45
C GLU A 85 -7.62 11.74 16.42
N LEU A 86 -8.80 11.34 16.87
CA LEU A 86 -9.97 11.16 16.01
C LEU A 86 -10.69 12.50 15.89
N VAL A 87 -10.75 13.06 14.69
CA VAL A 87 -11.38 14.36 14.43
C VAL A 87 -12.57 14.21 13.49
N GLU A 88 -13.53 15.11 13.61
CA GLU A 88 -14.63 15.29 12.66
C GLU A 88 -14.28 16.42 11.68
N VAL A 89 -14.44 16.16 10.39
CA VAL A 89 -14.17 17.09 9.30
C VAL A 89 -15.25 16.97 8.24
N ASP A 90 -15.33 17.91 7.31
CA ASP A 90 -16.24 17.79 6.16
C ASP A 90 -15.90 16.55 5.31
N ALA A 91 -16.90 15.80 4.88
CA ALA A 91 -16.69 14.72 3.92
C ALA A 91 -16.14 15.29 2.60
N PRO A 92 -15.19 14.59 1.96
CA PRO A 92 -14.66 15.03 0.68
C PRO A 92 -15.67 14.79 -0.44
N GLU A 93 -15.62 15.62 -1.47
CA GLU A 93 -16.38 15.46 -2.70
C GLU A 93 -15.46 14.99 -3.83
N ALA A 94 -15.97 14.13 -4.72
CA ALA A 94 -15.21 13.67 -5.87
C ALA A 94 -15.02 14.79 -6.91
N LYS A 95 -13.77 15.25 -7.12
CA LYS A 95 -13.44 16.18 -8.22
C LYS A 95 -13.22 15.44 -9.53
N ALA A 96 -13.09 16.18 -10.64
CA ALA A 96 -12.79 15.61 -11.94
C ALA A 96 -11.57 14.65 -11.89
N GLY A 97 -11.72 13.46 -12.45
CA GLY A 97 -10.69 12.42 -12.43
C GLY A 97 -10.50 11.71 -11.07
N GLN A 98 -11.39 11.91 -10.10
CA GLN A 98 -11.32 11.30 -8.77
C GLN A 98 -12.56 10.47 -8.45
N VAL A 99 -12.42 9.57 -7.47
CA VAL A 99 -13.52 8.85 -6.83
C VAL A 99 -13.43 9.02 -5.33
N VAL A 100 -14.57 9.00 -4.64
CA VAL A 100 -14.63 8.90 -3.17
C VAL A 100 -14.96 7.46 -2.81
N ILE A 101 -14.22 6.92 -1.86
CA ILE A 101 -14.36 5.56 -1.35
C ILE A 101 -14.88 5.63 0.09
N ASP A 102 -16.01 4.98 0.35
CA ASP A 102 -16.45 4.65 1.71
C ASP A 102 -15.58 3.53 2.24
N VAL A 103 -14.74 3.87 3.22
CA VAL A 103 -13.76 2.93 3.78
C VAL A 103 -14.48 1.88 4.61
N ARG A 104 -14.14 0.61 4.36
CA ARG A 104 -14.66 -0.56 5.08
C ARG A 104 -13.57 -1.29 5.85
N ALA A 105 -12.35 -1.28 5.33
CA ALA A 105 -11.17 -1.83 6.00
C ALA A 105 -9.93 -1.00 5.64
N VAL A 106 -8.96 -0.99 6.54
CA VAL A 106 -7.65 -0.37 6.32
C VAL A 106 -6.58 -1.39 6.68
N GLY A 107 -5.67 -1.66 5.74
CA GLY A 107 -4.47 -2.44 6.01
C GLY A 107 -3.45 -1.59 6.76
N LEU A 108 -2.93 -2.13 7.87
CA LEU A 108 -1.92 -1.48 8.68
C LEU A 108 -0.58 -2.15 8.46
N ASN A 109 0.42 -1.34 8.11
CA ASN A 109 1.77 -1.80 7.84
C ASN A 109 2.76 -1.11 8.77
N TYR A 110 3.94 -1.72 8.94
CA TYR A 110 5.01 -1.11 9.74
C TYR A 110 5.45 0.29 9.24
N PRO A 111 5.49 0.58 7.92
CA PRO A 111 5.70 1.94 7.42
C PRO A 111 4.67 2.97 7.90
N ASP A 112 3.43 2.60 8.20
CA ASP A 112 2.46 3.53 8.77
C ASP A 112 2.93 4.02 10.15
N LEU A 113 3.42 3.10 10.98
CA LEU A 113 3.99 3.42 12.28
C LEU A 113 5.24 4.31 12.17
N LEU A 114 6.14 4.01 11.24
CA LEU A 114 7.33 4.83 11.01
C LEU A 114 6.98 6.23 10.50
N GLN A 115 5.94 6.36 9.67
CA GLN A 115 5.44 7.65 9.22
C GLN A 115 4.87 8.46 10.38
N ILE A 116 4.06 7.84 11.25
CA ILE A 116 3.51 8.50 12.45
C ILE A 116 4.63 9.01 13.38
N LYS A 117 5.69 8.22 13.55
CA LYS A 117 6.88 8.60 14.34
C LYS A 117 7.79 9.63 13.67
N GLY A 118 7.52 9.99 12.41
CA GLY A 118 8.37 10.88 11.63
C GLY A 118 9.75 10.29 11.31
N SER A 119 9.91 8.97 11.37
CA SER A 119 11.18 8.26 11.12
C SER A 119 11.24 7.57 9.74
N TYR A 120 10.16 7.63 8.97
CA TYR A 120 10.13 7.13 7.59
C TYR A 120 10.76 8.10 6.60
N GLN A 121 11.17 7.60 5.41
CA GLN A 121 11.82 8.45 4.40
C GLN A 121 10.87 9.53 3.86
N ALA A 122 9.59 9.17 3.69
CA ALA A 122 8.54 10.10 3.28
C ALA A 122 7.85 10.69 4.52
N LYS A 123 7.85 12.02 4.63
CA LYS A 123 7.19 12.77 5.72
C LYS A 123 6.16 13.74 5.13
N PRO A 124 4.88 13.33 5.04
CA PRO A 124 3.82 14.21 4.56
C PRO A 124 3.70 15.47 5.43
N PRO A 125 3.27 16.61 4.88
CA PRO A 125 2.98 17.78 5.70
C PRO A 125 1.85 17.46 6.68
N LEU A 126 1.98 17.99 7.90
CA LEU A 126 0.95 17.91 8.94
C LEU A 126 -0.10 19.02 8.71
N PRO A 127 -1.39 18.80 9.04
CA PRO A 127 -1.95 17.56 9.60
C PRO A 127 -2.08 16.44 8.55
N TYR A 128 -1.87 15.19 8.98
CA TYR A 128 -1.82 14.01 8.10
C TYR A 128 -2.71 12.86 8.59
N THR A 129 -3.33 12.11 7.67
CA THR A 129 -4.07 10.88 7.99
C THR A 129 -3.31 9.65 7.50
N PRO A 130 -2.83 8.76 8.39
CA PRO A 130 -2.16 7.51 7.99
C PRO A 130 -3.09 6.48 7.37
N GLY A 131 -2.52 5.35 6.93
CA GLY A 131 -3.25 4.24 6.30
C GLY A 131 -3.08 4.27 4.80
N ALA A 132 -2.24 3.36 4.30
CA ALA A 132 -1.90 3.27 2.88
C ALA A 132 -2.71 2.22 2.12
N GLU A 133 -3.34 1.26 2.79
CA GLU A 133 -4.13 0.22 2.13
C GLU A 133 -5.59 0.38 2.49
N ILE A 134 -6.42 0.70 1.50
CA ILE A 134 -7.82 1.05 1.69
C ILE A 134 -8.68 0.03 0.96
N GLY A 135 -9.64 -0.56 1.66
CA GLY A 135 -10.66 -1.43 1.09
C GLY A 135 -12.02 -0.81 1.34
N GLY A 136 -12.83 -0.69 0.31
CA GLY A 136 -14.11 0.01 0.43
C GLY A 136 -14.98 -0.03 -0.80
N VAL A 137 -16.00 0.81 -0.78
CA VAL A 137 -17.00 0.93 -1.84
C VAL A 137 -16.96 2.33 -2.40
N ILE A 138 -16.93 2.49 -3.72
CA ILE A 138 -17.02 3.81 -4.36
C ILE A 138 -18.40 4.42 -4.03
N SER A 139 -18.40 5.60 -3.40
CA SER A 139 -19.62 6.33 -3.03
C SER A 139 -19.86 7.57 -3.89
N GLU A 140 -18.82 8.13 -4.52
CA GLU A 140 -18.96 9.22 -5.48
C GLU A 140 -17.95 9.06 -6.63
N VAL A 141 -18.36 9.49 -7.83
CA VAL A 141 -17.54 9.46 -9.04
C VAL A 141 -17.49 10.87 -9.61
N GLY A 142 -16.27 11.39 -9.77
CA GLY A 142 -16.05 12.74 -10.26
C GLY A 142 -16.18 12.86 -11.78
N ALA A 143 -16.32 14.09 -12.26
CA ALA A 143 -16.48 14.37 -13.69
C ALA A 143 -15.35 13.75 -14.55
N GLY A 144 -15.73 13.18 -15.70
CA GLY A 144 -14.80 12.59 -16.65
C GLY A 144 -14.28 11.19 -16.28
N VAL A 145 -14.70 10.63 -15.15
CA VAL A 145 -14.42 9.24 -14.78
C VAL A 145 -15.51 8.35 -15.35
N THR A 146 -15.13 7.42 -16.23
CA THR A 146 -16.07 6.51 -16.93
C THR A 146 -15.86 5.05 -16.57
N GLN A 147 -14.72 4.72 -15.98
CA GLN A 147 -14.33 3.35 -15.64
C GLN A 147 -14.81 2.92 -14.26
N TRP A 148 -15.59 3.73 -13.54
CA TRP A 148 -16.10 3.44 -12.20
C TRP A 148 -17.56 3.85 -12.05
N GLN A 149 -18.28 3.15 -11.19
CA GLN A 149 -19.63 3.50 -10.76
C GLN A 149 -19.76 3.43 -9.24
N VAL A 150 -20.73 4.17 -8.70
CA VAL A 150 -21.10 4.06 -7.29
C VAL A 150 -21.53 2.63 -6.98
N GLY A 151 -21.04 2.07 -5.88
CA GLY A 151 -21.24 0.67 -5.50
C GLY A 151 -20.09 -0.27 -5.86
N ASP A 152 -19.16 0.15 -6.73
CA ASP A 152 -17.99 -0.67 -7.07
C ASP A 152 -17.14 -0.95 -5.83
N ARG A 153 -16.82 -2.23 -5.61
CA ARG A 153 -15.94 -2.69 -4.53
C ARG A 153 -14.49 -2.59 -4.98
N VAL A 154 -13.67 -1.92 -4.17
CA VAL A 154 -12.28 -1.65 -4.52
C VAL A 154 -11.32 -1.88 -3.38
N VAL A 155 -10.08 -2.19 -3.75
CA VAL A 155 -8.90 -1.99 -2.92
C VAL A 155 -8.02 -0.92 -3.56
N TRP A 156 -7.38 -0.08 -2.76
CA TRP A 156 -6.49 0.97 -3.24
C TRP A 156 -5.27 1.09 -2.34
N MET A 157 -4.08 1.10 -2.94
CA MET A 157 -2.85 1.45 -2.25
C MET A 157 -2.57 2.94 -2.47
N GLY A 158 -2.80 3.74 -1.43
CA GLY A 158 -2.83 5.19 -1.47
C GLY A 158 -2.45 5.82 -0.14
N ARG A 159 -3.24 6.81 0.30
CA ARG A 159 -3.03 7.56 1.54
C ARG A 159 -4.38 7.92 2.15
N ASN A 160 -4.35 8.42 3.38
CA ASN A 160 -5.52 8.90 4.11
C ASN A 160 -6.58 7.80 4.34
N GLY A 161 -6.13 6.56 4.58
CA GLY A 161 -7.01 5.41 4.74
C GLY A 161 -7.72 5.33 6.08
N LEU A 162 -7.10 5.81 7.17
CA LEU A 162 -7.71 5.83 8.50
C LEU A 162 -8.77 6.94 8.64
N ALA A 163 -9.81 6.87 7.80
CA ALA A 163 -10.93 7.79 7.73
C ALA A 163 -12.20 7.04 7.33
N ASP A 164 -13.37 7.61 7.60
CA ASP A 164 -14.65 7.04 7.14
C ASP A 164 -14.76 7.08 5.59
N LYS A 165 -14.12 8.08 4.95
CA LYS A 165 -14.05 8.23 3.48
C LYS A 165 -12.66 8.67 3.04
N THR A 166 -12.24 8.29 1.84
CA THR A 166 -11.01 8.79 1.21
C THR A 166 -11.19 9.09 -0.27
N VAL A 167 -10.37 10.00 -0.80
CA VAL A 167 -10.36 10.36 -2.22
C VAL A 167 -9.22 9.65 -2.91
N ALA A 168 -9.54 8.93 -3.98
CA ALA A 168 -8.55 8.28 -4.85
C ALA A 168 -8.55 8.93 -6.24
N PRO A 169 -7.39 9.04 -6.92
CA PRO A 169 -7.39 9.27 -8.36
C PRO A 169 -8.03 8.07 -9.04
N ALA A 170 -8.79 8.30 -10.12
CA ALA A 170 -9.60 7.26 -10.74
C ALA A 170 -8.77 6.13 -11.40
N ASP A 171 -7.46 6.26 -11.54
CA ASP A 171 -6.55 5.22 -12.03
C ASP A 171 -5.86 4.43 -10.90
N GLY A 172 -6.08 4.81 -9.63
CA GLY A 172 -5.46 4.17 -8.47
C GLY A 172 -6.13 2.86 -8.02
N PRO A 173 -7.45 2.83 -7.79
CA PRO A 173 -8.13 1.66 -7.24
C PRO A 173 -8.12 0.45 -8.17
N LEU A 174 -8.21 -0.74 -7.58
CA LEU A 174 -8.38 -2.02 -8.24
C LEU A 174 -9.70 -2.65 -7.81
N ARG A 175 -10.42 -3.24 -8.76
CA ARG A 175 -11.65 -4.00 -8.48
C ARG A 175 -11.32 -5.23 -7.65
N ILE A 176 -12.20 -5.53 -6.70
CA ILE A 176 -12.16 -6.81 -5.97
C ILE A 176 -13.46 -7.57 -6.20
N ALA A 177 -13.39 -8.90 -6.14
CA ALA A 177 -14.58 -9.74 -6.27
C ALA A 177 -15.59 -9.47 -5.15
N ASP A 178 -16.87 -9.66 -5.44
CA ASP A 178 -17.95 -9.49 -4.45
C ASP A 178 -17.79 -10.45 -3.27
N SER A 179 -17.27 -11.65 -3.54
CA SER A 179 -17.02 -12.68 -2.53
C SER A 179 -15.79 -12.41 -1.66
N LEU A 180 -14.91 -11.47 -2.02
CA LEU A 180 -13.70 -11.19 -1.26
C LEU A 180 -13.98 -10.17 -0.14
N PRO A 181 -13.86 -10.56 1.15
CA PRO A 181 -14.04 -9.63 2.27
C PRO A 181 -12.99 -8.50 2.25
N PHE A 182 -13.38 -7.29 2.70
CA PHE A 182 -12.51 -6.11 2.65
C PHE A 182 -11.26 -6.25 3.52
N ASP A 183 -11.37 -6.87 4.70
CA ASP A 183 -10.26 -7.13 5.61
C ASP A 183 -9.21 -8.07 4.99
N LYS A 184 -9.65 -9.04 4.19
CA LYS A 184 -8.77 -9.89 3.38
C LYS A 184 -8.20 -9.12 2.20
N ALA A 185 -9.02 -8.36 1.49
CA ALA A 185 -8.58 -7.58 0.34
C ALA A 185 -7.45 -6.60 0.67
N VAL A 186 -7.56 -5.85 1.78
CA VAL A 186 -6.51 -4.90 2.19
C VAL A 186 -5.23 -5.55 2.68
N SER A 187 -5.25 -6.84 3.01
CA SER A 187 -4.04 -7.57 3.43
C SER A 187 -3.14 -8.00 2.26
N ILE A 188 -3.60 -7.81 1.01
CA ILE A 188 -2.93 -8.29 -0.19
C ILE A 188 -1.86 -7.32 -0.74
N PRO A 189 -2.16 -6.03 -1.01
CA PRO A 189 -1.32 -5.19 -1.87
C PRO A 189 0.14 -5.08 -1.41
N THR A 190 0.37 -4.78 -0.13
CA THR A 190 1.70 -4.58 0.43
C THR A 190 2.37 -5.92 0.67
N ASN A 191 1.70 -6.86 1.34
CA ASN A 191 2.31 -8.12 1.75
C ASN A 191 2.66 -8.99 0.54
N TYR A 192 1.69 -9.26 -0.33
CA TYR A 192 1.90 -10.09 -1.51
C TYR A 192 2.63 -9.33 -2.62
N GLY A 193 2.37 -8.02 -2.79
CA GLY A 193 3.12 -7.23 -3.76
C GLY A 193 4.61 -7.17 -3.44
N THR A 194 4.96 -6.98 -2.15
CA THR A 194 6.36 -6.98 -1.70
C THR A 194 6.98 -8.38 -1.79
N GLY A 195 6.26 -9.42 -1.37
CA GLY A 195 6.72 -10.80 -1.48
C GLY A 195 6.97 -11.22 -2.93
N LEU A 196 6.03 -10.91 -3.82
CA LEU A 196 6.15 -11.20 -5.25
C LEU A 196 7.34 -10.44 -5.87
N PHE A 197 7.49 -9.15 -5.59
CA PHE A 197 8.63 -8.38 -6.08
C PHE A 197 9.97 -8.96 -5.60
N ALA A 198 10.06 -9.32 -4.32
CA ALA A 198 11.27 -9.92 -3.76
C ALA A 198 11.62 -11.27 -4.41
N LEU A 199 10.64 -12.16 -4.55
CA LEU A 199 10.86 -13.51 -5.07
C LEU A 199 11.05 -13.54 -6.59
N LYS A 200 10.19 -12.84 -7.34
CA LYS A 200 10.16 -12.89 -8.80
C LYS A 200 11.13 -11.90 -9.43
N ASP A 201 11.09 -10.63 -9.03
CA ASP A 201 11.82 -9.58 -9.75
C ASP A 201 13.23 -9.35 -9.18
N ARG A 202 13.42 -9.59 -7.88
CA ARG A 202 14.74 -9.42 -7.23
C ARG A 202 15.53 -10.72 -7.17
N ALA A 203 14.93 -11.80 -6.70
CA ALA A 203 15.61 -13.10 -6.57
C ALA A 203 15.54 -13.94 -7.85
N CYS A 204 14.61 -13.65 -8.77
CA CYS A 204 14.38 -14.43 -9.99
C CYS A 204 14.16 -15.92 -9.70
N LEU A 205 13.40 -16.21 -8.62
CA LEU A 205 13.17 -17.56 -8.10
C LEU A 205 12.66 -18.50 -9.18
N ARG A 206 13.26 -19.69 -9.26
CA ARG A 206 12.89 -20.74 -10.21
C ARG A 206 12.24 -21.93 -9.49
N PRO A 207 11.37 -22.69 -10.18
CA PRO A 207 10.86 -23.95 -9.65
C PRO A 207 12.01 -24.90 -9.28
N GLY A 208 11.86 -25.61 -8.17
CA GLY A 208 12.85 -26.53 -7.62
C GLY A 208 13.94 -25.89 -6.76
N GLU A 209 14.04 -24.56 -6.71
CA GLU A 209 14.96 -23.87 -5.79
C GLU A 209 14.43 -23.89 -4.35
N THR A 210 15.32 -23.65 -3.39
CA THR A 210 15.01 -23.55 -1.96
C THR A 210 15.06 -22.10 -1.49
N VAL A 211 14.09 -21.69 -0.67
CA VAL A 211 14.01 -20.33 -0.10
C VAL A 211 13.91 -20.41 1.41
N LEU A 212 14.70 -19.59 2.11
CA LEU A 212 14.52 -19.30 3.53
C LEU A 212 13.78 -17.98 3.70
N VAL A 213 12.61 -18.01 4.35
CA VAL A 213 11.78 -16.83 4.66
C VAL A 213 11.95 -16.44 6.12
N HIS A 214 12.62 -15.33 6.38
CA HIS A 214 12.72 -14.79 7.74
C HIS A 214 11.41 -14.17 8.22
N ALA A 215 11.15 -14.29 9.52
CA ALA A 215 9.92 -13.81 10.16
C ALA A 215 8.66 -14.29 9.42
N GLY A 216 8.62 -15.59 9.10
CA GLY A 216 7.62 -16.22 8.24
C GLY A 216 6.17 -16.05 8.70
N ALA A 217 5.93 -15.88 10.00
CA ALA A 217 4.59 -15.64 10.53
C ALA A 217 4.12 -14.17 10.44
N GLY A 218 4.95 -13.26 9.91
CA GLY A 218 4.58 -11.86 9.67
C GLY A 218 3.76 -11.68 8.38
N GLY A 219 3.24 -10.47 8.12
CA GLY A 219 2.44 -10.18 6.92
C GLY A 219 3.16 -10.51 5.61
N VAL A 220 4.34 -9.92 5.39
CA VAL A 220 5.14 -10.19 4.18
C VAL A 220 5.69 -11.62 4.18
N GLY A 221 6.13 -12.14 5.35
CA GLY A 221 6.66 -13.50 5.47
C GLY A 221 5.63 -14.56 5.08
N SER A 222 4.40 -14.44 5.58
CA SER A 222 3.31 -15.37 5.30
C SER A 222 2.90 -15.34 3.83
N ALA A 223 2.89 -14.15 3.21
CA ALA A 223 2.68 -14.01 1.78
C ALA A 223 3.82 -14.65 0.97
N ALA A 224 5.08 -14.42 1.37
CA ALA A 224 6.25 -14.98 0.68
C ALA A 224 6.28 -16.51 0.74
N ILE A 225 5.92 -17.12 1.87
CA ILE A 225 5.82 -18.59 1.99
C ILE A 225 4.84 -19.15 0.96
N GLN A 226 3.63 -18.59 0.91
CA GLN A 226 2.59 -19.07 -0.02
C GLN A 226 3.01 -18.84 -1.48
N MET A 227 3.56 -17.67 -1.79
CA MET A 227 3.98 -17.32 -3.15
C MET A 227 5.15 -18.19 -3.63
N ALA A 228 6.16 -18.44 -2.80
CA ALA A 228 7.28 -19.29 -3.15
C ALA A 228 6.84 -20.74 -3.41
N ASN A 229 5.90 -21.28 -2.62
CA ASN A 229 5.29 -22.59 -2.88
C ASN A 229 4.56 -22.63 -4.24
N VAL A 230 3.75 -21.61 -4.55
CA VAL A 230 3.06 -21.50 -5.86
C VAL A 230 4.06 -21.41 -7.02
N MET A 231 5.23 -20.80 -6.79
CA MET A 231 6.33 -20.74 -7.77
C MET A 231 7.14 -22.04 -7.87
N GLY A 232 6.78 -23.08 -7.11
CA GLY A 232 7.41 -24.40 -7.15
C GLY A 232 8.71 -24.51 -6.36
N ALA A 233 8.96 -23.62 -5.41
CA ALA A 233 10.13 -23.67 -4.53
C ALA A 233 9.85 -24.44 -3.23
N THR A 234 10.90 -25.00 -2.64
CA THR A 234 10.84 -25.56 -1.27
C THR A 234 11.09 -24.45 -0.27
N VAL A 235 10.16 -24.24 0.66
CA VAL A 235 10.22 -23.11 1.60
C VAL A 235 10.61 -23.56 3.00
N PHE A 236 11.64 -22.95 3.57
CA PHE A 236 11.92 -22.97 5.01
C PHE A 236 11.59 -21.58 5.58
N ALA A 237 11.27 -21.52 6.87
CA ALA A 237 10.99 -20.25 7.52
C ALA A 237 11.67 -20.11 8.88
N THR A 238 11.94 -18.87 9.31
CA THR A 238 12.24 -18.59 10.72
C THR A 238 11.07 -17.87 11.37
N ALA A 239 10.75 -18.24 12.61
CA ALA A 239 9.67 -17.65 13.39
C ALA A 239 10.02 -17.68 14.87
N GLY A 240 9.40 -16.82 15.68
CA GLY A 240 9.67 -16.76 17.12
C GLY A 240 8.57 -17.45 17.92
N GLY A 241 8.88 -18.59 18.52
CA GLY A 241 7.95 -19.39 19.31
C GLY A 241 7.17 -20.46 18.52
N PRO A 242 6.67 -21.50 19.21
CA PRO A 242 6.02 -22.66 18.59
C PRO A 242 4.74 -22.30 17.83
N GLU A 243 3.94 -21.35 18.33
CA GLU A 243 2.71 -20.93 17.65
C GLU A 243 2.98 -20.33 16.26
N LYS A 244 4.04 -19.52 16.16
CA LYS A 244 4.40 -18.87 14.89
C LYS A 244 5.05 -19.86 13.92
N LYS A 245 5.78 -20.87 14.42
CA LYS A 245 6.26 -21.99 13.60
C LYS A 245 5.10 -22.74 12.96
N ALA A 246 4.11 -23.13 13.77
CA ALA A 246 2.92 -23.82 13.29
C ALA A 246 2.15 -23.00 12.25
N VAL A 247 2.11 -21.66 12.39
CA VAL A 247 1.57 -20.78 11.34
C VAL A 247 2.36 -20.91 10.03
N CYS A 248 3.69 -20.86 10.07
CA CYS A 248 4.53 -20.97 8.87
C CYS A 248 4.34 -22.31 8.16
N GLU A 249 4.32 -23.41 8.92
CA GLU A 249 4.13 -24.76 8.38
C GLU A 249 2.75 -24.92 7.74
N ARG A 250 1.69 -24.44 8.39
CA ARG A 250 0.34 -24.43 7.82
C ARG A 250 0.23 -23.62 6.52
N LEU A 251 1.07 -22.60 6.37
CA LEU A 251 1.13 -21.77 5.15
C LEU A 251 1.95 -22.42 4.03
N GLY A 252 2.60 -23.56 4.29
CA GLY A 252 3.36 -24.33 3.30
C GLY A 252 4.87 -24.31 3.51
N ALA A 253 5.39 -23.82 4.63
CA ALA A 253 6.81 -24.05 4.93
C ALA A 253 7.05 -25.54 5.19
N ALA A 254 8.06 -26.13 4.55
CA ALA A 254 8.49 -27.52 4.77
C ALA A 254 8.99 -27.74 6.21
N ALA A 255 9.64 -26.72 6.78
CA ALA A 255 9.94 -26.63 8.20
C ALA A 255 10.08 -25.17 8.63
N ALA A 256 9.79 -24.90 9.90
CA ALA A 256 10.05 -23.61 10.52
C ALA A 256 11.05 -23.74 11.68
N ILE A 257 11.96 -22.79 11.83
CA ILE A 257 13.00 -22.75 12.87
C ILE A 257 12.64 -21.69 13.91
N ASP A 258 12.70 -22.06 15.20
CA ASP A 258 12.45 -21.12 16.30
C ASP A 258 13.72 -20.33 16.59
N TYR A 259 13.83 -19.11 16.07
CA TYR A 259 15.04 -18.32 16.29
C TYR A 259 15.24 -17.87 17.76
N LEU A 260 14.28 -18.14 18.65
CA LEU A 260 14.41 -17.87 20.08
C LEU A 260 15.08 -19.01 20.84
N SER A 261 15.08 -20.23 20.29
CA SER A 261 15.62 -21.43 20.95
C SER A 261 16.58 -22.24 20.08
N GLU A 262 16.68 -21.92 18.80
CA GLU A 262 17.49 -22.62 17.81
C GLU A 262 18.39 -21.62 17.07
N ASP A 263 19.58 -22.08 16.64
CA ASP A 263 20.42 -21.34 15.70
C ASP A 263 20.13 -21.82 14.27
N PHE A 264 20.01 -20.88 13.34
CA PHE A 264 19.70 -21.15 11.93
C PHE A 264 20.86 -20.81 10.99
N VAL A 265 22.00 -20.39 11.54
CA VAL A 265 23.25 -20.06 10.82
C VAL A 265 24.28 -21.17 10.97
#